data_AF-A0A3M3YY51-F1
#
_entry.id   AF-A0A3M3YY51-F1
#
_cell.length_a   1.000
_cell.length_b   1.000
_cell.length_c   1.000
_cell.angle_alpha   90.00
_cell.angle_beta   90.00
_cell.angle_gamma   90.00
#
_symmetry.space_group_name_H-M   'P 1'
#
loop_
_entity.id
_entity.type
_entity.pdbx_description
1 polymer ?
#
loop_
_entity_poly.entity_id
_entity_poly.type
_entity_poly.pdbx_seq_one_letter_code
_entity_poly.pdbx_strand_id
1 'polypeptide(L)'
;GERDIAVGNVIGSNLFNLLGVLGVTALVAPMPLTISPNALVFDLPVMLGVALLCVPLFYSGYRIDRIEGLLLLALYLTYGLHIVSISTGMALAERLEGWMLTLVLPLLGIIVAWGTVRAWRRQH
;
A
#
# COMPACT_ATOMS: atom_id res chain seq x y z
N GLY A 1 1.29 -23.24 8.16
CA GLY A 1 2.46 -23.26 9.07
C GLY A 1 3.26 -21.99 8.87
N GLU A 2 4.39 -22.06 8.18
CA GLU A 2 5.30 -20.91 7.94
C GLU A 2 4.64 -19.73 7.20
N ARG A 3 3.85 -20.02 6.15
CA ARG A 3 3.21 -18.98 5.32
C ARG A 3 2.17 -18.16 6.07
N ASP A 4 1.36 -18.81 6.89
CA ASP A 4 0.30 -18.15 7.67
C ASP A 4 0.93 -17.23 8.74
N ILE A 5 2.05 -17.66 9.33
CA ILE A 5 2.83 -16.86 10.29
C ILE A 5 3.46 -15.64 9.61
N ALA A 6 4.05 -15.83 8.42
CA ALA A 6 4.65 -14.72 7.67
C ALA A 6 3.62 -13.64 7.30
N VAL A 7 2.44 -14.05 6.84
CA VAL A 7 1.35 -13.11 6.51
C VAL A 7 0.81 -12.45 7.79
N GLY A 8 0.60 -13.22 8.86
CA GLY A 8 0.20 -12.69 10.17
C GLY A 8 1.16 -11.64 10.73
N ASN A 9 2.47 -11.84 10.55
CA ASN A 9 3.49 -10.88 10.96
C ASN A 9 3.39 -9.57 10.16
N VAL A 10 3.25 -9.64 8.83
CA VAL A 10 3.15 -8.46 7.96
C VAL A 10 1.90 -7.63 8.30
N ILE A 11 0.76 -8.28 8.52
CA ILE A 11 -0.48 -7.58 8.90
C ILE A 11 -0.32 -7.00 10.31
N GLY A 12 0.17 -7.80 11.25
CA GLY A 12 0.30 -7.44 12.65
C GLY A 12 1.22 -6.23 12.84
N SER A 13 2.36 -6.20 12.15
CA SER A 13 3.29 -5.06 12.19
C SER A 13 2.68 -3.79 11.61
N ASN A 14 1.92 -3.90 10.51
CA ASN A 14 1.28 -2.73 9.89
C ASN A 14 0.15 -2.18 10.76
N LEU A 15 -0.66 -3.05 11.36
CA LEU A 15 -1.73 -2.67 12.27
C LEU A 15 -1.16 -2.05 13.56
N PHE A 16 -0.09 -2.64 14.12
CA PHE A 16 0.59 -2.10 15.29
C PHE A 16 1.23 -0.74 15.02
N ASN A 17 1.83 -0.54 13.84
CA ASN A 17 2.40 0.75 13.47
C ASN A 17 1.32 1.84 13.34
N LEU A 18 0.15 1.51 12.79
CA LEU A 18 -0.96 2.47 12.63
C LEU A 18 -1.68 2.76 13.96
N LEU A 19 -2.04 1.72 14.71
CA LEU A 19 -2.84 1.88 15.93
C LEU A 19 -1.98 2.12 17.16
N GLY A 20 -0.90 1.35 17.31
CA GLY A 20 0.01 1.44 18.44
C GLY A 20 0.93 2.64 18.30
N VAL A 21 1.85 2.62 17.34
CA VAL A 21 2.88 3.67 17.22
C VAL A 21 2.27 5.01 16.86
N LEU A 22 1.56 5.11 15.73
CA LEU A 22 0.97 6.37 15.27
C LEU A 22 -0.15 6.84 16.19
N GLY A 23 -1.02 5.94 16.67
CA GLY A 23 -2.10 6.28 17.60
C GLY A 23 -1.59 6.83 18.94
N VAL A 24 -0.60 6.18 19.56
CA VAL A 24 0.02 6.70 20.80
C VAL A 24 0.76 8.01 20.53
N THR A 25 1.48 8.11 19.41
CA THR A 25 2.17 9.35 19.03
C THR A 25 1.18 10.51 18.87
N ALA A 26 0.02 10.28 18.26
CA ALA A 26 -1.02 11.28 18.09
C ALA A 26 -1.65 11.73 19.42
N LEU A 27 -1.74 10.83 20.42
CA LEU A 27 -2.26 11.15 21.76
C LEU A 27 -1.26 11.94 22.62
N VAL A 28 0.04 11.63 22.49
CA VAL A 28 1.10 12.24 23.30
C VAL A 28 1.63 13.53 22.67
N ALA A 29 1.47 13.73 21.36
CA ALA A 29 1.99 14.89 20.66
C ALA A 29 1.40 16.19 21.22
N PRO A 30 2.25 17.16 21.63
CA PRO A 30 1.79 18.44 22.20
C PRO A 30 1.19 19.39 21.14
N MET A 31 1.41 19.10 19.86
CA MET A 31 0.85 19.82 18.72
C MET A 31 0.27 18.84 17.70
N PRO A 32 -0.69 19.26 16.87
CA PRO A 32 -1.21 18.42 15.79
C PRO A 32 -0.07 17.93 14.89
N LEU A 33 -0.12 16.65 14.51
CA LEU A 33 0.84 16.07 13.58
C LEU A 33 0.72 16.79 12.24
N THR A 34 1.78 17.49 11.83
CA THR A 34 1.82 18.21 10.56
C THR A 34 1.94 17.19 9.43
N ILE A 35 0.90 17.08 8.60
CA ILE A 35 0.90 16.20 7.43
C ILE A 35 1.07 17.07 6.20
N SER A 36 2.00 16.69 5.32
CA SER A 36 2.18 17.36 4.02
C SER A 36 0.88 17.28 3.20
N PRO A 37 0.44 18.36 2.53
CA PRO A 37 -0.72 18.32 1.65
C PRO A 37 -0.60 17.23 0.56
N ASN A 38 0.62 16.98 0.07
CA ASN A 38 0.87 15.93 -0.91
C ASN A 38 0.64 14.53 -0.30
N ALA A 39 1.05 14.33 0.95
CA ALA A 39 0.82 13.07 1.65
C ALA A 39 -0.68 12.79 1.88
N LEU A 40 -1.48 13.83 2.10
CA LEU A 40 -2.94 13.71 2.24
C LEU A 40 -3.64 13.34 0.93
N VAL A 41 -3.24 13.95 -0.18
CA VAL A 41 -3.92 13.79 -1.46
C VAL A 41 -3.40 12.58 -2.24
N PHE A 42 -2.15 12.18 -2.01
CA PHE A 42 -1.50 11.13 -2.79
C PHE A 42 -1.08 9.91 -1.96
N ASP A 43 -0.20 10.10 -0.96
CA ASP A 43 0.37 8.97 -0.22
C ASP A 43 -0.70 8.18 0.55
N LEU A 44 -1.62 8.88 1.23
CA LEU A 44 -2.68 8.26 2.01
C LEU A 44 -3.65 7.43 1.15
N PRO A 45 -4.21 7.95 0.04
CA PRO A 45 -5.06 7.15 -0.86
C PRO A 45 -4.34 5.95 -1.48
N VAL A 46 -3.06 6.09 -1.85
CA VAL A 46 -2.27 4.97 -2.38
C VAL A 46 -2.05 3.90 -1.30
N MET A 47 -1.64 4.30 -0.09
CA MET A 47 -1.49 3.39 1.05
C MET A 47 -2.82 2.67 1.38
N LEU A 48 -3.94 3.40 1.37
CA LEU A 48 -5.26 2.83 1.61
C LEU A 48 -5.64 1.83 0.50
N GLY A 49 -5.40 2.16 -0.76
CA GLY A 49 -5.64 1.28 -1.90
C GLY A 49 -4.85 -0.02 -1.82
N VAL A 50 -3.57 0.05 -1.41
CA VAL A 50 -2.74 -1.13 -1.16
C VAL A 50 -3.25 -1.95 0.03
N ALA A 51 -3.67 -1.28 1.12
CA ALA A 51 -4.27 -1.98 2.25
C ALA A 51 -5.56 -2.72 1.86
N LEU A 52 -6.41 -2.10 1.03
CA LEU A 52 -7.62 -2.72 0.49
C LEU A 52 -7.30 -3.87 -0.46
N LEU A 53 -6.22 -3.79 -1.24
CA LEU A 53 -5.74 -4.89 -2.09
C LEU A 53 -5.39 -6.13 -1.26
N CYS A 54 -4.89 -5.94 -0.04
CA CYS A 54 -4.58 -7.04 0.86
C CYS A 54 -5.83 -7.76 1.38
N VAL A 55 -7.01 -7.11 1.42
CA VAL A 55 -8.25 -7.72 1.93
C VAL A 55 -8.66 -9.00 1.17
N PRO A 56 -8.78 -9.02 -0.17
CA PRO A 56 -9.07 -10.25 -0.90
C PRO A 56 -7.96 -11.32 -0.80
N LEU A 57 -6.70 -10.94 -0.50
CA LEU A 57 -5.63 -11.90 -0.22
C LEU A 57 -5.86 -12.67 1.10
N PHE A 58 -6.60 -12.10 2.05
CA PHE A 58 -6.99 -12.83 3.27
C PHE A 58 -8.09 -13.86 2.99
N TYR A 59 -9.05 -13.51 2.13
CA TYR A 59 -10.12 -14.42 1.72
C TYR A 59 -9.66 -15.59 0.85
N SER A 60 -8.48 -15.50 0.21
CA SER A 60 -7.87 -16.58 -0.57
C SER A 60 -7.17 -17.65 0.29
N GLY A 61 -7.23 -17.54 1.62
CA GLY A 61 -6.61 -18.46 2.57
C GLY A 61 -5.15 -18.12 2.88
N TYR A 62 -4.82 -16.82 3.01
CA TYR A 62 -3.48 -16.32 3.33
C TYR A 62 -2.38 -16.79 2.36
N ARG A 63 -2.76 -17.09 1.12
CA ARG A 63 -1.83 -17.56 0.08
C ARG A 63 -1.62 -16.47 -0.94
N ILE A 64 -0.43 -15.89 -0.92
CA ILE A 64 0.08 -15.00 -1.96
C ILE A 64 0.73 -15.87 -3.05
N ASP A 65 0.20 -15.80 -4.27
CA ASP A 65 0.79 -16.45 -5.43
C ASP A 65 2.02 -15.66 -5.93
N ARG A 66 2.92 -16.29 -6.70
CA ARG A 66 4.15 -15.63 -7.20
C ARG A 66 3.84 -14.37 -8.01
N ILE A 67 2.74 -14.37 -8.75
CA ILE A 67 2.29 -13.21 -9.54
C ILE A 67 1.84 -12.07 -8.63
N GLU A 68 1.11 -12.37 -7.55
CA GLU A 68 0.64 -11.39 -6.58
C GLU A 68 1.83 -10.78 -5.81
N GLY A 69 2.79 -11.60 -5.42
CA GLY A 69 4.04 -11.14 -4.81
C GLY A 69 4.87 -10.25 -5.74
N LEU A 70 4.98 -10.62 -7.03
CA LEU A 70 5.69 -9.80 -8.03
C LEU A 70 4.99 -8.45 -8.25
N LEU A 71 3.66 -8.45 -8.27
CA LEU A 71 2.88 -7.23 -8.39
C LEU A 71 3.09 -6.30 -7.19
N LEU A 72 3.03 -6.84 -5.96
CA LEU A 72 3.29 -6.07 -4.75
C LEU A 72 4.71 -5.49 -4.74
N LEU A 73 5.69 -6.28 -5.19
CA LEU A 73 7.09 -5.85 -5.31
C LEU A 73 7.23 -4.74 -6.35
N ALA A 74 6.61 -4.86 -7.52
CA ALA A 74 6.65 -3.85 -8.57
C ALA A 74 6.03 -2.52 -8.09
N LEU A 75 4.93 -2.61 -7.35
CA LEU A 75 4.28 -1.45 -6.75
C LEU A 75 5.19 -0.77 -5.71
N TYR A 76 5.81 -1.56 -4.84
CA TYR A 76 6.75 -1.08 -3.84
C TYR A 76 7.96 -0.36 -4.47
N LEU A 77 8.56 -0.96 -5.51
CA LEU A 77 9.68 -0.37 -6.23
C LEU A 77 9.30 0.92 -6.96
N THR A 78 8.13 0.95 -7.60
CA THR A 78 7.62 2.15 -8.28
C THR A 78 7.41 3.29 -7.29
N TYR A 79 6.76 3.01 -6.16
CA TYR A 79 6.53 3.99 -5.10
C TYR A 79 7.85 4.48 -4.50
N GLY A 80 8.77 3.57 -4.15
CA GLY A 80 10.07 3.92 -3.61
C GLY A 80 10.91 4.77 -4.56
N LEU A 81 10.91 4.43 -5.86
CA LEU A 81 11.64 5.19 -6.88
C LEU A 81 11.12 6.64 -7.00
N HIS A 82 9.82 6.84 -6.83
CA HIS A 82 9.23 8.18 -6.86
C HIS A 82 9.55 9.02 -5.65
N ILE A 83 9.51 8.43 -4.45
CA ILE A 83 9.94 9.14 -3.23
C ILE A 83 11.42 9.53 -3.37
N VAL A 84 12.26 8.62 -3.88
CA VAL A 84 13.68 8.90 -4.12
C VAL A 84 13.87 9.99 -5.18
N SER A 85 13.15 9.93 -6.30
CA SER A 85 13.28 10.92 -7.39
C SER A 85 12.85 12.33 -6.95
N ILE A 86 11.78 12.45 -6.16
CA ILE A 86 11.37 13.70 -5.52
C ILE A 86 12.45 14.19 -4.56
N SER A 87 12.97 13.32 -3.69
CA SER A 87 13.97 13.71 -2.68
C SER A 87 15.32 14.15 -3.27
N THR A 88 15.66 13.66 -4.47
CA THR A 88 16.93 13.95 -5.16
C THR A 88 16.84 15.10 -6.17
N GLY A 89 15.64 15.68 -6.37
CA GLY A 89 15.45 16.78 -7.32
C GLY A 89 15.74 16.40 -8.77
N MET A 90 15.62 15.11 -9.12
CA MET A 90 15.87 14.64 -10.49
C MET A 90 14.79 15.21 -11.44
N ALA A 91 15.17 15.57 -12.66
CA ALA A 91 14.23 16.02 -13.70
C ALA A 91 13.15 14.95 -14.05
N LEU A 92 13.36 13.70 -13.62
CA LEU A 92 12.39 12.61 -13.73
C LEU A 92 11.29 12.68 -12.65
N ALA A 93 11.40 13.52 -11.62
CA ALA A 93 10.44 13.63 -10.53
C ALA A 93 9.05 14.09 -11.02
N GLU A 94 8.99 15.19 -11.78
CA GLU A 94 7.72 15.67 -12.36
C GLU A 94 7.11 14.66 -13.34
N ARG A 95 7.97 13.95 -14.09
CA ARG A 95 7.52 12.89 -14.99
C ARG A 95 6.95 11.72 -14.19
N LEU A 96 7.63 11.25 -13.15
CA LEU A 96 7.16 10.13 -12.34
C LEU A 96 5.90 10.47 -11.54
N GLU A 97 5.76 11.70 -11.06
CA GLU A 97 4.57 12.18 -10.36
C GLU A 97 3.32 12.10 -11.25
N GLY A 98 3.41 12.60 -12.48
CA GLY A 98 2.31 12.50 -13.44
C GLY A 98 1.94 11.04 -13.76
N TRP A 99 2.94 10.16 -13.91
CA TRP A 99 2.70 8.75 -14.19
C TRP A 99 2.14 8.00 -12.97
N MET A 100 2.51 8.39 -11.76
CA MET A 100 1.97 7.78 -10.56
C MET A 100 0.52 8.17 -10.28
N LEU A 101 0.15 9.43 -10.50
CA LEU A 101 -1.24 9.86 -10.38
C LEU A 101 -2.15 9.22 -11.43
N THR A 102 -1.66 9.05 -12.67
CA THR A 102 -2.49 8.63 -13.81
C THR A 102 -2.46 7.14 -14.10
N LEU A 103 -1.39 6.42 -13.74
CA LEU A 103 -1.31 4.97 -13.93
C LEU A 103 -1.46 4.22 -12.63
N VAL A 104 -0.79 4.62 -11.55
CA VAL A 104 -0.74 3.78 -10.33
C VAL A 104 -2.09 3.73 -9.61
N LEU A 105 -2.81 4.84 -9.48
CA LEU A 105 -4.14 4.86 -8.87
C LEU A 105 -5.20 4.01 -9.61
N PRO A 106 -5.41 4.18 -10.93
CA PRO A 106 -6.37 3.34 -11.65
C PRO A 106 -5.89 1.89 -11.78
N LEU A 107 -4.58 1.65 -11.92
CA LEU A 107 -4.04 0.29 -11.91
C LEU A 107 -4.29 -0.38 -10.56
N LEU A 108 -4.05 0.30 -9.44
CA LEU A 108 -4.40 -0.18 -8.11
C LEU A 108 -5.89 -0.48 -8.00
N GLY A 109 -6.76 0.42 -8.47
CA GLY A 109 -8.21 0.19 -8.51
C GLY A 109 -8.59 -1.06 -9.30
N ILE A 110 -7.99 -1.26 -10.48
CA ILE A 110 -8.21 -2.44 -11.33
C ILE A 110 -7.71 -3.71 -10.64
N ILE A 111 -6.52 -3.68 -10.03
CA ILE A 111 -5.91 -4.82 -9.35
C ILE A 111 -6.74 -5.19 -8.11
N VAL A 112 -7.18 -4.20 -7.33
CA VAL A 112 -8.08 -4.41 -6.19
C VAL A 112 -9.36 -5.08 -6.67
N ALA A 113 -10.04 -4.50 -7.67
CA ALA A 113 -11.29 -5.03 -8.22
C ALA A 113 -11.11 -6.46 -8.80
N TRP A 114 -10.03 -6.70 -9.53
CA TRP A 114 -9.71 -8.02 -10.05
C TRP A 114 -9.43 -9.02 -8.92
N GLY A 115 -8.70 -8.61 -7.89
CA GLY A 115 -8.41 -9.41 -6.70
C GLY A 115 -9.69 -9.79 -5.95
N THR A 116 -10.61 -8.85 -5.72
CA THR A 116 -11.92 -9.12 -5.10
C THR A 116 -12.79 -10.04 -5.95
N VAL A 117 -12.88 -9.80 -7.26
CA VAL A 117 -13.69 -10.64 -8.17
C VAL A 117 -13.12 -12.07 -8.25
N ARG A 118 -11.79 -12.23 -8.30
CA ARG A 118 -11.13 -13.54 -8.32
C ARG A 118 -11.32 -14.28 -7.00
N ALA A 119 -11.21 -13.58 -5.87
CA ALA A 119 -11.45 -14.16 -4.55
C ALA A 119 -12.89 -14.65 -4.41
N TRP A 120 -13.88 -13.85 -4.84
CA TRP A 120 -15.29 -14.23 -4.88
C TRP A 120 -15.50 -15.51 -5.72
N ARG A 121 -14.98 -15.55 -6.95
CA ARG A 121 -15.13 -16.72 -7.86
C ARG A 121 -14.44 -18.00 -7.40
N ARG A 122 -13.59 -17.96 -6.38
CA ARG A 122 -12.98 -19.17 -5.79
C ARG A 122 -13.83 -19.73 -4.64
N GLN A 123 -14.75 -18.95 -4.09
CA GLN A 123 -15.61 -19.33 -2.97
C GLN A 123 -17.01 -19.78 -3.41
N HIS A 124 -17.43 -19.43 -4.63
CA HIS A 124 -18.64 -19.90 -5.31
C HIS A 124 -18.30 -20.63 -6.60
#